data_AF-A0A8T3RKA7-F1
#
_entry.id   AF-A0A8T3RKA7-F1
#
_cell.length_a   1.000
_cell.length_b   1.000
_cell.length_c   1.000
_cell.angle_alpha   90.00
_cell.angle_beta   90.00
_cell.angle_gamma   90.00
#
_symmetry.space_group_name_H-M   'P 1'
#
loop_
_entity.id
_entity.type
_entity.pdbx_description
1 polymer ?
#
loop_
_entity_poly.entity_id
_entity_poly.type
_entity_poly.pdbx_seq_one_letter_code
_entity_poly.pdbx_strand_id
1 'polypeptide(L)' 'GYAYFRQRLREARRDVEHGLAITLDTFRSRAEQQRALGILKFKLDVLWTMLDVLWLAYVDHRPPYFNVVP' A
#
# COMPACT_ATOMS: atom_id res chain seq x y z
N GLY A 1 18.24 6.77 0.58
CA GLY A 1 17.57 5.94 -0.45
C GLY A 1 18.07 4.51 -0.46
N TYR A 2 19.24 4.24 -1.05
CA TYR A 2 19.69 2.86 -1.32
C TYR A 2 19.93 1.99 -0.06
N ALA A 3 20.41 2.57 1.05
CA ALA A 3 20.55 1.85 2.32
C ALA A 3 19.20 1.36 2.86
N TYR A 4 18.17 2.20 2.83
CA TYR A 4 16.81 1.86 3.24
C TYR A 4 16.26 0.69 2.42
N PHE A 5 16.35 0.74 1.09
CA PHE A 5 15.86 -0.33 0.23
C PHE A 5 16.60 -1.67 0.47
N ARG A 6 17.92 -1.63 0.66
CA ARG A 6 18.70 -2.84 0.99
C ARG A 6 18.28 -3.47 2.31
N GLN A 7 18.00 -2.64 3.32
CA GLN A 7 17.54 -3.12 4.63
C GLN A 7 16.15 -3.76 4.53
N ARG A 8 15.22 -3.14 3.79
CA ARG A 8 13.86 -3.66 3.61
C ARG A 8 13.80 -5.02 2.92
N LEU A 9 14.75 -5.38 2.07
CA LEU A 9 14.81 -6.72 1.46
C LEU A 9 14.91 -7.84 2.51
N ARG A 10 15.58 -7.59 3.64
CA ARG A 10 15.71 -8.56 4.74
C ARG A 10 14.51 -8.50 5.69
N GLU A 11 14.09 -7.30 6.06
CA GLU A 11 13.01 -7.08 7.02
C GLU A 11 11.66 -7.51 6.46
N ALA A 12 11.33 -7.08 5.24
CA ALA A 12 10.02 -7.37 4.64
C ALA A 12 9.77 -8.88 4.52
N ARG A 13 10.82 -9.68 4.28
CA ARG A 13 10.68 -11.14 4.22
C ARG A 13 10.26 -11.72 5.58
N ARG A 14 10.89 -11.27 6.67
CA ARG A 14 10.54 -11.68 8.04
C ARG A 14 9.15 -11.19 8.44
N ASP A 15 8.82 -9.94 8.10
CA ASP A 15 7.52 -9.33 8.39
C ASP A 15 6.39 -10.12 7.71
N VAL A 16 6.58 -10.51 6.44
CA VAL A 16 5.59 -11.26 5.66
C VAL A 16 5.43 -12.69 6.14
N GLU A 17 6.51 -13.38 6.53
CA GLU A 17 6.44 -14.73 7.09
C GLU A 17 5.50 -14.76 8.32
N HIS A 18 5.69 -13.81 9.25
CA HIS A 18 4.83 -13.70 10.43
C HIS A 18 3.40 -13.26 10.10
N GLY A 19 3.25 -12.22 9.27
CA GLY A 19 1.92 -11.71 8.90
C GLY A 19 1.08 -12.71 8.11
N LEU A 20 1.71 -13.52 7.25
CA LEU A 20 1.02 -14.58 6.51
C LEU A 20 0.56 -15.70 7.44
N ALA A 21 1.40 -16.12 8.39
CA ALA A 21 1.03 -17.13 9.36
C ALA A 21 -0.22 -16.70 10.16
N ILE A 22 -0.24 -15.47 10.68
CA ILE A 22 -1.41 -14.93 11.40
C ILE A 22 -2.64 -14.89 10.50
N THR A 23 -2.49 -14.43 9.26
CA THR A 23 -3.61 -14.30 8.32
C THR A 23 -4.26 -15.66 8.04
N LEU A 24 -3.44 -16.68 7.76
CA LEU A 24 -3.93 -18.03 7.48
C LEU A 24 -4.56 -18.67 8.71
N ASP A 25 -4.05 -18.37 9.91
CA ASP A 25 -4.59 -18.93 11.15
C ASP A 25 -5.89 -18.24 11.61
N THR A 26 -6.06 -16.96 11.25
CA THR A 26 -7.23 -16.15 11.64
C THR A 26 -8.41 -16.28 10.68
N PHE A 27 -8.19 -16.26 9.35
CA PHE A 27 -9.26 -16.21 8.35
C PHE A 27 -9.56 -17.61 7.76
N ARG A 28 -10.35 -18.42 8.48
CA ARG A 28 -10.52 -19.86 8.18
C ARG A 28 -11.70 -20.17 7.27
N SER A 29 -12.76 -19.35 7.30
CA SER A 29 -13.93 -19.53 6.45
C SER A 29 -13.82 -18.78 5.11
N ARG A 30 -14.61 -19.18 4.12
CA ARG A 30 -14.68 -18.49 2.82
C ARG A 30 -15.04 -17.01 2.97
N ALA A 31 -16.00 -16.69 3.84
CA ALA A 31 -16.43 -15.31 4.08
C ALA A 31 -15.30 -14.45 4.68
N GLU A 32 -14.58 -15.00 5.66
CA GLU A 32 -13.41 -14.37 6.28
C GLU A 32 -12.27 -14.15 5.28
N GLN A 33 -11.98 -15.13 4.43
CA GLN A 33 -10.97 -15.00 3.38
C GLN A 33 -11.31 -13.90 2.38
N GLN A 34 -12.59 -13.75 2.00
CA GLN A 34 -13.03 -12.63 1.16
C GLN A 34 -12.81 -11.28 1.85
N ARG A 35 -13.06 -11.21 3.16
CA ARG A 35 -12.73 -10.00 3.94
C ARG A 35 -11.23 -9.71 3.96
N ALA A 36 -10.38 -10.71 4.15
CA ALA A 36 -8.92 -10.55 4.11
C ALA A 36 -8.44 -10.02 2.76
N LEU A 37 -8.99 -10.54 1.65
CA LEU A 37 -8.72 -10.03 0.31
C LEU A 37 -9.21 -8.58 0.14
N GLY A 38 -10.37 -8.23 0.71
CA GLY A 38 -10.85 -6.85 0.74
C GLY A 38 -9.91 -5.90 1.48
N ILE A 39 -9.36 -6.33 2.62
CA ILE A 39 -8.35 -5.56 3.38
C ILE A 39 -7.08 -5.39 2.55
N LEU A 40 -6.60 -6.45 1.89
CA LEU A 40 -5.43 -6.37 1.03
C LEU A 40 -5.67 -5.42 -0.16
N LYS A 41 -6.85 -5.49 -0.78
CA LYS A 41 -7.25 -4.54 -1.83
C LYS A 41 -7.22 -3.10 -1.33
N PHE A 42 -7.83 -2.82 -0.16
CA PHE A 42 -7.79 -1.49 0.43
C PHE A 42 -6.35 -1.00 0.64
N LYS A 43 -5.45 -1.85 1.12
CA LYS A 43 -4.04 -1.50 1.29
C LYS A 43 -3.37 -1.12 -0.04
N LEU A 44 -3.70 -1.83 -1.12
CA LEU A 44 -3.20 -1.52 -2.47
C LEU A 44 -3.79 -0.21 -2.99
N ASP A 45 -5.08 0.04 -2.79
CA ASP A 45 -5.76 1.28 -3.22
C ASP A 45 -5.15 2.51 -2.53
N VAL A 46 -4.74 2.40 -1.26
CA VAL A 46 -4.01 3.47 -0.54
C VAL A 46 -2.66 3.76 -1.19
N LEU A 47 -1.86 2.72 -1.46
CA LEU A 47 -0.55 2.89 -2.10
C LEU A 47 -0.70 3.48 -3.51
N TRP A 48 -1.74 3.08 -4.23
CA TRP A 48 -2.06 3.61 -5.55
C TRP A 48 -2.42 5.10 -5.48
N THR A 49 -3.28 5.48 -4.54
CA THR A 49 -3.68 6.88 -4.33
C THR A 49 -2.46 7.78 -4.04
N MET A 50 -1.47 7.29 -3.30
CA MET A 50 -0.23 8.04 -3.06
C MET A 50 0.52 8.34 -4.37
N LEU A 51 0.57 7.36 -5.29
CA LEU A 51 1.17 7.55 -6.61
C LEU A 51 0.34 8.47 -7.50
N ASP A 52 -0.99 8.38 -7.45
CA ASP A 52 -1.88 9.27 -8.20
C ASP A 52 -1.66 10.74 -7.81
N VAL A 53 -1.51 11.03 -6.51
CA VAL A 53 -1.22 12.39 -6.02
C VAL A 53 0.13 12.88 -6.51
N LEU A 54 1.18 12.04 -6.46
CA LEU A 54 2.50 12.40 -6.98
C LEU A 54 2.46 12.64 -8.49
N TRP A 55 1.70 11.82 -9.23
CA TRP A 55 1.52 11.99 -10.67
C TRP A 55 0.82 13.30 -11.01
N LEU A 56 -0.29 13.60 -10.33
CA LEU A 56 -1.02 14.86 -10.52
C LEU A 56 -0.14 16.08 -10.27
N ALA A 57 0.61 16.08 -9.17
CA ALA A 57 1.44 17.22 -8.80
C ALA A 57 2.67 17.41 -9.71
N TYR A 58 3.36 16.32 -10.06
CA TYR A 58 4.70 16.40 -10.65
C TYR A 58 4.79 15.95 -12.11
N VAL A 59 3.78 15.28 -12.65
CA VAL A 59 3.71 14.88 -14.06
C VAL A 59 2.66 15.71 -14.81
N ASP A 60 1.46 15.85 -14.25
CA ASP A 60 0.38 16.63 -14.87
C ASP A 60 0.43 18.12 -14.48
N HIS A 61 1.32 18.50 -13.55
CA HIS A 61 1.46 19.86 -13.03
C HIS A 61 0.14 20.47 -12.50
N ARG A 62 -0.71 19.62 -11.91
CA ARG A 62 -1.95 19.99 -11.24
C ARG A 62 -1.87 19.70 -9.74
N PRO A 63 -0.95 20.35 -9.00
CA PRO A 63 -0.98 20.27 -7.55
C PRO A 63 -2.28 20.87 -6.99
N PRO A 64 -2.61 20.64 -5.71
CA PRO A 64 -3.75 21.28 -5.08
C PRO A 64 -3.78 22.80 -5.32
N TYR A 65 -4.96 23.32 -5.66
CA TYR A 65 -5.21 24.75 -5.95
C TYR A 65 -4.48 25.32 -7.17
N PHE A 66 -3.97 24.50 -8.10
CA PHE A 66 -3.28 24.97 -9.31
C PHE A 66 -4.09 25.94 -10.18
N ASN A 67 -5.42 25.94 -10.05
CA ASN A 67 -6.36 26.75 -10.83
C ASN A 67 -7.03 27.85 -10.01
N VAL A 68 -6.61 28.08 -8.77
CA VAL A 68 -7.11 29.19 -7.94
C VAL A 68 -6.21 30.41 -8.14
N VAL A 69 -6.79 31.53 -8.56
CA VAL A 69 -6.12 32.83 -8.65
C VAL A 69 -6.18 33.49 -7.25
N PRO A 70 -5.12 34.21 -6.80
CA PRO A 70 -5.15 34.93 -5.53
C PRO A 70 -6.33 35.90 -5.39
#